data_AF-A0A7C2FCT2-F1
#
_entry.id   AF-A0A7C2FCT2-F1
#
_cell.length_a   1.000
_cell.length_b   1.000
_cell.length_c   1.000
_cell.angle_alpha   90.00
_cell.angle_beta   90.00
_cell.angle_gamma   90.00
#
_symmetry.space_group_name_H-M   'P 1'
#
loop_
_entity.id
_entity.type
_entity.pdbx_description
1 polymer ?
#
loop_
_entity_poly.entity_id
_entity_poly.type
_entity_poly.pdbx_seq_one_letter_code
_entity_poly.pdbx_strand_id
1 'polypeptide(L)'
;MNAPDRDRRKTLVVVCTVVPIALLHFFTGSAYDGPWPEFVNGYLLDILVPFAFYLLLVLPETPLLRPWPVKALLVFGAGACVEIAQYFGAPILGRTFDPLDFAAYGIGVAIAVLLDTLVFPRIFPFWAAEQAEDG
;
A
#
# COMPACT_ATOMS: atom_id res chain seq x y z
N MET A 1 18.12 -3.33 21.58
CA MET A 1 18.44 -3.68 20.18
C MET A 1 19.01 -2.44 19.53
N ASN A 2 20.08 -2.56 18.75
CA ASN A 2 20.68 -1.38 18.09
C ASN A 2 19.74 -0.93 16.96
N ALA A 3 19.47 0.38 16.84
CA ALA A 3 18.63 0.98 15.80
C ALA A 3 18.86 0.40 14.38
N PRO A 4 20.10 0.28 13.87
CA PRO A 4 20.34 -0.25 12.52
C PRO A 4 19.90 -1.71 12.31
N ASP A 5 19.85 -2.54 13.35
CA ASP A 5 19.35 -3.93 13.23
C ASP A 5 17.82 -3.97 13.15
N ARG A 6 17.14 -3.08 13.87
CA ARG A 6 15.68 -2.92 13.81
C ARG A 6 15.25 -2.49 12.40
N ASP A 7 15.86 -1.43 11.87
CA ASP A 7 15.45 -0.83 10.60
C ASP A 7 15.69 -1.80 9.44
N ARG A 8 16.76 -2.61 9.52
CA ARG A 8 17.03 -3.69 8.57
C ARG A 8 15.95 -4.77 8.60
N ARG A 9 15.49 -5.20 9.77
CA ARG A 9 14.41 -6.19 9.91
C ARG A 9 13.08 -5.64 9.40
N LYS A 10 12.75 -4.39 9.72
CA LYS A 10 11.57 -3.67 9.21
C LYS A 10 11.59 -3.60 7.69
N THR A 11 12.73 -3.19 7.12
CA THR A 11 12.98 -3.18 5.67
C THR A 11 12.78 -4.56 5.07
N LEU A 12 13.31 -5.61 5.68
CA LEU A 12 13.16 -6.98 5.20
C LEU A 12 11.69 -7.42 5.14
N VAL A 13 10.89 -7.14 6.18
CA VAL A 13 9.45 -7.45 6.18
C VAL A 13 8.72 -6.73 5.05
N VAL A 14 8.97 -5.43 4.88
CA VAL A 14 8.34 -4.64 3.80
C VAL A 14 8.76 -5.16 2.43
N VAL A 15 10.05 -5.38 2.19
CA VAL A 15 10.57 -5.89 0.91
C VAL A 15 10.01 -7.28 0.59
N CYS A 16 10.02 -8.20 1.56
CA CYS A 16 9.45 -9.53 1.37
C CYS A 16 7.94 -9.52 1.10
N THR A 17 7.23 -8.45 1.47
CA THR A 17 5.81 -8.27 1.18
C THR A 17 5.57 -7.60 -0.18
N VAL A 18 6.33 -6.54 -0.48
CA VAL A 18 6.16 -5.71 -1.68
C VAL A 18 6.67 -6.41 -2.94
N VAL A 19 7.78 -7.17 -2.86
CA VAL A 19 8.36 -7.84 -4.03
C VAL A 19 7.40 -8.86 -4.65
N PRO A 20 6.74 -9.77 -3.89
CA PRO A 20 5.73 -10.66 -4.46
C PRO A 20 4.57 -9.93 -5.13
N ILE A 21 4.11 -8.81 -4.56
CA ILE A 21 3.06 -7.98 -5.16
C ILE A 21 3.53 -7.39 -6.49
N ALA A 22 4.75 -6.85 -6.53
CA ALA A 22 5.35 -6.34 -7.75
C ALA A 22 5.55 -7.45 -8.80
N LEU A 23 5.91 -8.66 -8.38
CA LEU A 23 6.02 -9.81 -9.28
C LEU A 23 4.67 -10.25 -9.83
N LEU A 24 3.62 -10.23 -8.99
CA LEU A 24 2.26 -10.57 -9.38
C LEU A 24 1.77 -9.68 -10.53
N HIS A 25 2.18 -8.41 -10.56
CA HIS A 25 1.88 -7.49 -11.65
C HIS A 25 2.27 -8.02 -13.04
N PHE A 26 3.33 -8.84 -13.16
CA PHE A 26 3.74 -9.43 -14.45
C PHE A 26 2.85 -10.59 -14.89
N PHE A 27 2.08 -11.18 -13.97
CA PHE A 27 1.17 -12.28 -14.24
C PHE A 27 -0.29 -11.83 -14.35
N THR A 28 -0.63 -10.64 -13.85
CA THR A 28 -1.97 -10.05 -13.89
C THR A 28 -2.07 -8.99 -15.00
N GLY A 29 -3.20 -8.89 -15.68
CA GLY A 29 -3.42 -7.93 -16.77
C GLY A 29 -4.36 -8.49 -17.83
N SER A 30 -4.59 -7.77 -18.93
CA SER A 30 -5.62 -8.13 -19.91
C SER A 30 -5.49 -9.51 -20.57
N ALA A 31 -4.35 -10.19 -20.38
CA ALA A 31 -4.11 -11.56 -20.85
C ALA A 31 -4.25 -12.63 -19.75
N TYR A 32 -4.68 -12.26 -18.54
CA TYR A 32 -4.93 -13.21 -17.47
C TYR A 32 -6.31 -13.86 -17.64
N ASP A 33 -6.31 -15.17 -17.83
CA ASP A 33 -7.49 -16.02 -18.02
C ASP A 33 -7.73 -17.00 -16.84
N GLY A 34 -7.14 -16.70 -15.67
CA GLY A 34 -7.29 -17.54 -14.47
C GLY A 34 -8.61 -17.31 -13.71
N PRO A 35 -8.72 -17.80 -12.46
CA PRO A 35 -9.91 -17.61 -11.64
C PRO A 35 -10.27 -16.14 -11.41
N TRP A 36 -11.56 -15.80 -11.50
CA TRP A 36 -12.10 -14.44 -11.33
C TRP A 36 -11.37 -13.36 -12.16
N PRO A 37 -11.28 -13.53 -13.50
CA PRO A 37 -10.46 -12.67 -14.34
C PRO A 37 -10.91 -11.21 -14.35
N GLU A 38 -12.22 -10.94 -14.22
CA GLU A 38 -12.76 -9.58 -14.11
C GLU A 38 -12.21 -8.84 -12.89
N PHE A 39 -12.16 -9.49 -11.72
CA PHE A 39 -11.62 -8.90 -10.51
C PHE A 39 -10.09 -8.75 -10.58
N VAL A 40 -9.40 -9.79 -11.05
CA VAL A 40 -7.93 -9.80 -11.13
C VAL A 40 -7.42 -8.72 -12.09
N ASN A 41 -8.10 -8.53 -13.21
CA ASN A 41 -7.70 -7.57 -14.23
C ASN A 41 -8.26 -6.16 -13.98
N GLY A 42 -9.35 -6.06 -13.23
CA GLY A 42 -10.06 -4.79 -12.99
C GLY A 42 -9.69 -4.09 -11.68
N TYR A 43 -9.46 -4.82 -10.59
CA TYR A 43 -9.39 -4.20 -9.24
C TYR A 43 -8.26 -4.70 -8.35
N LEU A 44 -7.70 -5.89 -8.63
CA LEU A 44 -6.70 -6.48 -7.74
C LEU A 44 -5.48 -5.57 -7.56
N LEU A 45 -4.98 -5.00 -8.65
CA LEU A 45 -3.84 -4.08 -8.58
C LEU A 45 -4.21 -2.75 -7.91
N ASP A 46 -5.44 -2.27 -8.09
CA ASP A 46 -5.94 -1.07 -7.40
C ASP A 46 -6.05 -1.27 -5.89
N ILE A 47 -6.16 -2.51 -5.40
CA ILE A 47 -6.03 -2.81 -3.97
C ILE A 47 -4.55 -2.94 -3.58
N LEU A 48 -3.79 -3.73 -4.35
CA LEU A 48 -2.44 -4.14 -3.96
C LEU A 48 -1.40 -3.02 -4.08
N VAL A 49 -1.53 -2.12 -5.04
CA VAL A 49 -0.58 -1.02 -5.25
C VAL A 49 -0.65 -0.01 -4.10
N PRO A 50 -1.81 0.55 -3.71
CA PRO A 50 -1.93 1.39 -2.52
C PRO A 50 -1.45 0.69 -1.25
N PHE A 51 -1.79 -0.59 -1.09
CA PHE A 51 -1.30 -1.39 0.03
C PHE A 51 0.23 -1.43 0.09
N ALA A 52 0.88 -1.75 -1.03
CA ALA A 52 2.34 -1.83 -1.12
C ALA A 52 3.00 -0.46 -0.93
N PHE A 53 2.46 0.60 -1.53
CA PHE A 53 2.97 1.96 -1.37
C PHE A 53 2.89 2.44 0.07
N TYR A 54 1.79 2.15 0.78
CA TYR A 54 1.68 2.47 2.18
C TYR A 54 2.82 1.83 2.99
N LEU A 55 3.07 0.52 2.79
CA LEU A 55 4.15 -0.17 3.50
C LEU A 55 5.54 0.42 3.20
N LEU A 56 5.77 0.91 1.98
CA LEU A 56 7.01 1.62 1.65
C LEU A 56 7.13 2.94 2.43
N LEU A 57 6.03 3.67 2.65
CA LEU A 57 6.04 4.90 3.45
C LEU A 57 6.25 4.64 4.95
N VAL A 58 6.19 3.40 5.42
CA VAL A 58 6.52 3.03 6.82
C VAL A 58 8.04 2.96 7.06
N LEU A 59 8.85 2.86 6.02
CA LEU A 59 10.32 2.79 6.13
C LEU A 59 11.00 4.12 6.48
N PRO A 60 10.70 5.26 5.81
CA PRO A 60 11.39 6.52 6.11
C PRO A 60 10.96 7.09 7.47
N GLU A 61 11.93 7.29 8.37
CA GLU A 61 11.73 7.91 9.69
C GLU A 61 11.69 9.45 9.60
N THR A 62 10.86 10.00 8.71
CA THR A 62 10.68 11.47 8.64
C THR A 62 9.53 11.91 9.56
N PRO A 63 9.62 13.07 10.23
CA PRO A 63 8.55 13.55 11.12
C PRO A 63 7.18 13.67 10.43
N LEU A 64 7.19 13.97 9.13
CA LEU A 64 5.98 14.10 8.33
C LEU A 64 5.29 12.76 8.07
N LEU A 65 6.06 11.69 7.83
CA LEU A 65 5.53 10.36 7.51
C LEU A 65 5.35 9.47 8.75
N ARG A 66 5.76 9.93 9.93
CA ARG A 66 5.57 9.21 11.19
C ARG A 66 4.09 8.89 11.47
N PRO A 67 3.13 9.85 11.40
CA PRO A 67 1.74 9.54 11.69
C PRO A 67 1.11 8.66 10.62
N TRP A 68 0.49 7.55 11.03
CA TRP A 68 -0.22 6.64 10.13
C TRP A 68 -1.31 7.31 9.28
N PRO A 69 -2.07 8.33 9.75
CA PRO A 69 -3.09 8.97 8.93
C PRO A 69 -2.49 9.76 7.77
N VAL A 70 -1.29 10.33 7.94
CA VAL A 70 -0.59 11.07 6.88
C VAL A 70 -0.19 10.13 5.75
N LYS A 71 0.41 8.97 6.09
CA LYS A 71 0.73 7.91 5.12
C LYS A 71 -0.52 7.47 4.36
N ALA A 72 -1.61 7.22 5.08
CA ALA A 72 -2.88 6.78 4.50
C ALA A 72 -3.45 7.83 3.54
N LEU A 73 -3.48 9.10 3.96
CA LEU A 73 -3.98 10.21 3.16
C LEU A 73 -3.12 10.44 1.91
N LEU A 74 -1.80 10.34 2.01
CA LEU A 74 -0.91 10.50 0.86
C LEU A 74 -1.15 9.42 -0.20
N VAL A 75 -1.26 8.16 0.22
CA VAL A 75 -1.46 7.04 -0.71
C VAL A 75 -2.85 7.08 -1.33
N PHE A 76 -3.89 7.21 -0.50
CA PHE A 76 -5.26 7.31 -1.00
C PHE A 76 -5.47 8.55 -1.86
N GLY A 77 -4.95 9.69 -1.42
CA GLY A 77 -5.02 10.96 -2.13
C GLY A 77 -4.32 10.91 -3.48
N ALA A 78 -3.17 10.24 -3.58
CA ALA A 78 -2.49 10.05 -4.86
C ALA A 78 -3.34 9.25 -5.85
N GLY A 79 -3.92 8.12 -5.41
CA GLY A 79 -4.85 7.34 -6.25
C GLY A 79 -6.11 8.12 -6.63
N ALA A 80 -6.72 8.81 -5.67
CA ALA A 80 -7.89 9.66 -5.92
C ALA A 80 -7.59 10.78 -6.94
N CYS A 81 -6.42 11.42 -6.87
CA CYS A 81 -6.01 12.43 -7.83
C CYS A 81 -5.82 11.85 -9.23
N VAL A 82 -5.29 10.63 -9.33
CA VAL A 82 -5.17 9.91 -10.61
C VAL A 82 -6.55 9.69 -11.23
N GLU A 83 -7.52 9.18 -10.47
CA GLU A 83 -8.88 8.96 -10.96
C GLU A 83 -9.60 10.26 -11.34
N ILE A 84 -9.44 11.31 -10.54
CA ILE A 84 -9.97 12.63 -10.87
C ILE A 84 -9.34 13.17 -12.17
N ALA A 85 -8.04 12.97 -12.39
CA ALA A 85 -7.40 13.37 -13.63
C ALA A 85 -7.99 12.63 -14.85
N GLN A 86 -8.27 11.33 -14.71
CA GLN A 86 -8.93 10.54 -15.75
C GLN A 86 -10.34 11.05 -16.05
N TYR A 87 -11.10 11.46 -15.01
CA TYR A 87 -12.41 12.09 -15.20
C TYR A 87 -12.34 13.37 -16.04
N PHE A 88 -11.27 14.16 -15.92
CA PHE A 88 -11.03 15.34 -16.75
C PHE A 88 -10.39 15.03 -18.12
N GLY A 89 -10.24 13.77 -18.49
CA GLY A 89 -9.73 13.33 -19.79
C GLY A 89 -8.20 13.27 -19.87
N ALA A 90 -7.49 13.31 -18.74
CA ALA A 90 -6.05 13.07 -18.66
C ALA A 90 -5.78 11.63 -18.19
N PRO A 91 -5.49 10.67 -19.09
CA PRO A 91 -5.24 9.27 -18.74
C PRO A 91 -3.85 9.11 -18.11
N ILE A 92 -3.75 9.42 -16.82
CA ILE A 92 -2.56 9.21 -16.00
C ILE A 92 -2.72 7.84 -15.33
N LEU A 93 -1.80 6.91 -15.57
CA LEU A 93 -1.72 5.59 -14.90
C LEU A 93 -2.92 4.63 -15.05
N GLY A 94 -4.04 5.08 -15.63
CA GLY A 94 -5.20 4.30 -16.05
C GLY A 94 -5.78 4.83 -17.36
N ARG A 95 -6.92 4.26 -17.80
CA ARG A 95 -7.54 4.61 -19.11
C ARG A 95 -8.93 5.21 -18.99
N THR A 96 -9.67 4.88 -17.94
CA THR A 96 -11.08 5.21 -17.79
C THR A 96 -11.40 5.37 -16.33
N PHE A 97 -12.09 6.47 -16.01
CA PHE A 97 -12.64 6.70 -14.67
C PHE A 97 -13.60 5.58 -14.25
N ASP A 98 -13.27 4.88 -13.16
CA ASP A 98 -14.18 3.95 -12.47
C ASP A 98 -14.33 4.37 -11.00
N PRO A 99 -15.54 4.80 -10.56
CA PRO A 99 -15.80 5.12 -9.16
C PRO A 99 -15.46 3.99 -8.16
N LEU A 100 -15.45 2.73 -8.61
CA LEU A 100 -15.09 1.60 -7.77
C LEU A 100 -13.60 1.58 -7.40
N ASP A 101 -12.75 2.29 -8.15
CA ASP A 101 -11.32 2.38 -7.87
C ASP A 101 -11.06 3.13 -6.56
N PHE A 102 -11.89 4.13 -6.21
CA PHE A 102 -11.81 4.75 -4.88
C PHE A 102 -12.05 3.73 -3.75
N ALA A 103 -12.99 2.79 -3.94
CA ALA A 103 -13.23 1.74 -2.96
C ALA A 103 -12.05 0.76 -2.90
N ALA A 104 -11.50 0.37 -4.05
CA ALA A 104 -10.31 -0.48 -4.14
C ALA A 104 -9.10 0.15 -3.43
N TYR A 105 -8.83 1.44 -3.68
CA TYR A 105 -7.78 2.20 -3.01
C TYR A 105 -8.01 2.27 -1.51
N GLY A 106 -9.25 2.57 -1.10
CA GLY A 106 -9.64 2.62 0.30
C GLY A 106 -9.41 1.29 1.01
N ILE A 107 -9.76 0.17 0.39
CA ILE A 107 -9.53 -1.18 0.91
C ILE A 107 -8.03 -1.46 1.05
N GLY A 108 -7.24 -1.18 0.01
CA GLY A 108 -5.79 -1.38 0.03
C GLY A 108 -5.11 -0.61 1.16
N VAL A 109 -5.44 0.67 1.32
CA VAL A 109 -4.93 1.51 2.41
C VAL A 109 -5.42 1.02 3.77
N ALA A 110 -6.70 0.68 3.91
CA ALA A 110 -7.26 0.21 5.18
C ALA A 110 -6.59 -1.09 5.66
N ILE A 111 -6.36 -2.05 4.76
CA ILE A 111 -5.65 -3.28 5.08
C ILE A 111 -4.21 -2.96 5.50
N ALA A 112 -3.51 -2.07 4.79
CA ALA A 112 -2.14 -1.70 5.14
C ALA A 112 -2.05 -1.02 6.52
N VAL A 113 -2.96 -0.09 6.82
CA VAL A 113 -3.08 0.56 8.13
C VAL A 113 -3.36 -0.47 9.22
N LEU A 114 -4.27 -1.41 8.99
CA LEU A 114 -4.58 -2.48 9.96
C LEU A 114 -3.34 -3.34 10.23
N LEU A 115 -2.56 -3.68 9.20
CA LEU A 115 -1.32 -4.42 9.39
C LEU A 115 -0.29 -3.61 10.17
N ASP A 116 -0.02 -2.36 9.79
CA ASP A 116 0.97 -1.48 10.42
C ASP A 116 0.64 -1.18 11.90
N THR A 117 -0.63 -0.92 12.21
CA THR A 117 -1.06 -0.45 13.54
C THR A 117 -1.51 -1.56 14.48
N LEU A 118 -2.03 -2.68 13.96
CA LEU A 118 -2.60 -3.74 14.79
C LEU A 118 -1.79 -5.04 14.72
N VAL A 119 -1.50 -5.52 13.52
CA VAL A 119 -0.95 -6.88 13.36
C VAL A 119 0.56 -6.91 13.58
N PHE A 120 1.32 -6.03 12.91
CA PHE A 120 2.77 -6.01 12.98
C PHE A 120 3.33 -5.72 14.37
N PRO A 121 2.77 -4.78 15.18
CA PRO A 121 3.22 -4.60 16.57
C PRO A 121 3.05 -5.87 17.44
N ARG A 122 2.06 -6.73 17.13
CA ARG A 122 1.82 -7.97 17.88
C ARG A 122 2.72 -9.12 17.45
N ILE A 123 3.07 -9.18 16.16
CA ILE A 123 3.88 -10.27 15.60
C ILE A 123 5.38 -9.94 15.68
N PHE A 124 5.75 -8.67 15.50
CA PHE A 124 7.12 -8.21 15.41
C PHE A 124 7.45 -7.29 16.60
N PRO A 125 8.18 -7.78 17.62
CA PRO A 125 8.53 -6.98 18.80
C PRO A 125 9.28 -5.68 18.48
N PHE A 126 10.01 -5.69 17.36
CA PHE A 126 10.78 -4.55 16.87
C PHE A 126 9.91 -3.45 16.23
N TRP A 127 8.65 -3.75 15.92
CA TRP A 127 7.67 -2.82 15.36
C TRP A 127 6.94 -2.05 16.47
N ALA A 128 6.62 -2.72 17.59
CA ALA A 128 5.97 -2.11 18.74
C ALA A 128 6.87 -1.12 19.50
N ALA A 129 8.18 -1.34 19.50
CA ALA A 129 9.14 -0.46 20.17
C ALA A 129 9.16 0.96 19.59
N GLU A 130 8.74 1.14 18.33
CA GLU A 130 8.60 2.47 17.71
C GLU A 130 7.30 3.15 18.16
N GLN A 131 6.21 2.37 18.28
CA GLN A 131 4.91 2.89 18.74
C GLN A 131 4.85 3.22 20.24
N ALA A 132 5.70 2.62 21.06
CA ALA A 132 5.80 2.94 22.49
C ALA A 132 6.47 4.30 22.75
N GLU A 133 7.24 4.84 21.80
CA GLU A 133 7.72 6.23 21.83
C GLU A 133 6.66 7.23 21.33
N ASP A 134 5.55 6.74 20.78
CA ASP A 134 4.45 7.52 20.20
C ASP A 134 3.31 7.84 21.20
N GLY A 135 3.42 7.41 22.48
CA GLY A 135 2.41 7.55 23.54
C GLY A 135 2.68 8.64 24.57
#